data_AF-A0A5J4QMY9-F1
#
_entry.id   AF-A0A5J4QMY9-F1
#
_cell.length_a   1.000
_cell.length_b   1.000
_cell.length_c   1.000
_cell.angle_alpha   90.00
_cell.angle_beta   90.00
_cell.angle_gamma   90.00
#
_symmetry.space_group_name_H-M   'P 1'
#
loop_
_entity.id
_entity.type
_entity.pdbx_description
1 polymer ?
#
loop_
_entity_poly.entity_id
_entity_poly.type
_entity_poly.pdbx_seq_one_letter_code
_entity_poly.pdbx_strand_id
1 'polypeptide(L)'
;MGSSPKQATTHFIIKIMRNTLYLFTIILLACPANSVGIFTPGAILSDDRGIHVNAHGGGILYYEGKYYWFGEHKGEKSNAAWVGVTCYSSDDLYNWKYESLALPVVKDDPKSDIVEGCILERPKVIYNKKTKQFVMFFHLELKGIG
;
A
#
# COMPACT_ATOMS: atom_id res chain seq x y z
N MET A 1 -5.72 15.14 62.76
CA MET A 1 -6.64 14.02 62.43
C MET A 1 -6.13 13.38 61.15
N GLY A 2 -5.45 12.23 61.25
CA GLY A 2 -4.96 11.48 60.09
C GLY A 2 -6.06 10.58 59.53
N SER A 3 -6.17 10.49 58.20
CA SER A 3 -7.13 9.60 57.54
C SER A 3 -6.83 8.13 57.85
N SER A 4 -7.88 7.31 57.99
CA SER A 4 -7.71 5.89 58.34
C SER A 4 -7.10 5.10 57.16
N PRO A 5 -6.31 4.05 57.43
CA PRO A 5 -5.66 3.28 56.37
C PRO A 5 -6.63 2.70 55.33
N LYS A 6 -7.87 2.38 55.71
CA LYS A 6 -8.93 1.96 54.77
C LYS A 6 -9.32 3.06 53.78
N GLN A 7 -9.39 4.32 54.21
CA GLN A 7 -9.68 5.46 53.32
C GLN A 7 -8.56 5.69 52.30
N ALA A 8 -7.30 5.48 52.69
CA ALA A 8 -6.14 5.63 51.80
C ALA A 8 -6.13 4.55 50.70
N THR A 9 -6.44 3.30 51.06
CA THR A 9 -6.53 2.19 50.08
C THR A 9 -7.68 2.41 49.08
N THR A 10 -8.84 2.86 49.55
CA THR A 10 -9.98 3.16 48.67
C THR A 10 -9.65 4.30 47.69
N HIS A 11 -8.98 5.37 48.14
CA HIS A 11 -8.55 6.46 47.27
C HIS A 11 -7.53 6.00 46.22
N PHE A 12 -6.63 5.08 46.57
CA PHE A 12 -5.65 4.52 45.65
C PHE A 12 -6.30 3.69 44.54
N ILE A 13 -7.27 2.84 44.88
CA ILE A 13 -8.00 2.01 43.91
C ILE A 13 -8.85 2.87 42.97
N ILE A 14 -9.57 3.88 43.49
CA ILE A 14 -10.36 4.81 42.67
C ILE A 14 -9.47 5.58 41.69
N LYS A 15 -8.26 5.99 42.12
CA LYS A 15 -7.30 6.68 41.26
C LYS A 15 -6.76 5.78 40.14
N ILE A 16 -6.51 4.50 40.43
CA ILE A 16 -6.12 3.51 39.40
C ILE A 16 -7.25 3.30 38.41
N MET A 17 -8.46 2.98 38.87
CA MET A 17 -9.61 2.75 37.98
C MET A 17 -9.91 3.95 37.09
N ARG A 18 -9.79 5.17 37.64
CA ARG A 18 -9.94 6.41 36.89
C ARG A 18 -8.85 6.60 35.84
N ASN A 19 -7.58 6.34 36.19
CA ASN A 19 -6.48 6.41 35.24
C ASN A 19 -6.58 5.34 34.13
N THR A 20 -7.02 4.13 34.46
CA THR A 20 -7.25 3.06 33.48
C THR A 20 -8.40 3.43 32.54
N LEU A 21 -9.49 4.02 33.06
CA LEU A 21 -10.60 4.50 32.26
C LEU A 21 -10.17 5.65 31.31
N TYR A 22 -9.37 6.60 31.80
CA TYR A 22 -8.82 7.66 30.95
C TYR A 22 -7.91 7.10 29.84
N LEU A 23 -7.06 6.13 30.15
CA LEU A 23 -6.18 5.50 29.17
C LEU A 23 -6.98 4.73 28.10
N PHE A 24 -8.02 4.01 28.50
CA PHE A 24 -8.91 3.29 27.59
C PHE A 24 -9.70 4.24 26.67
N THR A 25 -10.14 5.38 27.21
CA THR A 25 -10.85 6.42 26.42
C THR A 25 -9.92 7.10 25.41
N ILE A 26 -8.66 7.34 25.77
CA ILE A 26 -7.65 7.90 24.83
C ILE A 26 -7.37 6.92 23.69
N ILE A 27 -7.29 5.60 23.98
CA ILE A 27 -7.08 4.57 22.96
C ILE A 27 -8.28 4.49 21.99
N LEU A 28 -9.52 4.59 22.49
CA LEU A 28 -10.73 4.60 21.66
C LEU A 28 -10.82 5.82 20.72
N LEU A 29 -10.31 6.98 21.14
CA LEU A 29 -10.28 8.20 20.32
C LEU A 29 -9.10 8.25 19.33
N ALA A 30 -8.10 7.37 19.49
CA ALA A 30 -6.93 7.31 18.64
C ALA A 30 -7.14 6.47 17.35
N CYS A 31 -8.35 5.97 17.10
CA CYS A 31 -8.64 5.28 15.85
C CYS A 31 -8.79 6.31 14.73
N PRO A 32 -7.86 6.41 13.76
CA PRO A 32 -8.07 7.27 12.61
C PRO A 32 -9.30 6.74 11.85
N ALA A 33 -10.30 7.59 11.69
CA ALA A 33 -11.37 7.32 10.74
C ALA A 33 -10.77 7.47 9.33
N ASN A 34 -10.50 6.35 8.66
CA ASN A 34 -10.17 6.39 7.23
C ASN A 34 -11.44 6.81 6.50
N SER A 35 -11.49 8.04 5.98
CA SER A 35 -12.58 8.44 5.10
C SER A 35 -12.43 7.66 3.81
N VAL A 36 -13.34 6.71 3.57
CA VAL A 36 -13.55 6.17 2.22
C VAL A 36 -14.08 7.32 1.38
N GLY A 37 -13.22 7.92 0.57
CA GLY A 37 -13.65 8.99 -0.32
C GLY A 37 -14.51 8.44 -1.45
N ILE A 38 -15.23 9.33 -2.12
CA ILE A 38 -16.04 8.97 -3.27
C ILE A 38 -15.11 8.74 -4.46
N PHE A 39 -15.06 7.50 -4.95
CA PHE A 39 -14.37 7.23 -6.22
C PHE A 39 -15.10 7.96 -7.35
N THR A 40 -14.40 8.89 -7.98
CA THR A 40 -14.90 9.66 -9.13
C THR A 40 -14.14 9.23 -10.37
N PRO A 41 -14.72 8.41 -11.26
CA PRO A 41 -14.05 7.94 -12.47
C PRO A 41 -13.47 9.10 -13.30
N GLY A 42 -12.21 8.96 -13.71
CA GLY A 42 -11.49 9.97 -14.49
C GLY A 42 -10.83 11.09 -13.69
N ALA A 43 -11.14 11.24 -12.39
CA ALA A 43 -10.41 12.14 -11.51
C ALA A 43 -9.00 11.58 -11.20
N ILE A 44 -8.07 12.49 -10.90
CA ILE A 44 -6.73 12.11 -10.42
C ILE A 44 -6.87 11.46 -9.05
N LEU A 45 -6.45 10.20 -8.96
CA LEU A 45 -6.26 9.50 -7.70
C LEU A 45 -4.81 9.69 -7.25
N SER A 46 -4.61 10.27 -6.07
CA SER A 46 -3.28 10.46 -5.47
C SER A 46 -3.00 9.40 -4.41
N ASP A 47 -1.72 9.05 -4.25
CA ASP A 47 -1.22 8.21 -3.17
C ASP A 47 -0.98 9.02 -1.87
N ASP A 48 -0.47 8.34 -0.84
CA ASP A 48 -0.14 8.88 0.48
C ASP A 48 0.93 10.00 0.47
N ARG A 49 1.61 10.20 -0.67
CA ARG A 49 2.60 11.26 -0.88
C ARG A 49 1.99 12.44 -1.65
N GLY A 50 0.72 12.35 -2.03
CA GLY A 50 0.04 13.31 -2.89
C GLY A 50 0.39 13.15 -4.38
N ILE A 51 1.10 12.09 -4.78
CA ILE A 51 1.52 11.84 -6.16
C ILE A 51 0.45 11.00 -6.86
N HIS A 52 0.18 11.27 -8.14
CA HIS A 52 -0.77 10.47 -8.91
C HIS A 52 -0.40 8.98 -8.91
N VAL A 53 -1.36 8.12 -8.58
CA VAL A 53 -1.22 6.66 -8.67
C VAL A 53 -1.00 6.28 -10.13
N ASN A 54 0.17 5.71 -10.43
CA ASN A 54 0.58 5.32 -11.77
C ASN A 54 0.75 3.80 -11.82
N ALA A 55 -0.36 3.09 -12.03
CA ALA A 55 -0.45 1.62 -12.01
C ALA A 55 -1.37 1.11 -13.13
N HIS A 56 -1.11 1.52 -14.38
CA HIS A 56 -1.95 1.22 -15.52
C HIS A 56 -1.90 -0.27 -15.92
N GLY A 57 -2.95 -0.76 -16.59
CA GLY A 57 -3.03 -2.15 -17.07
C GLY A 57 -2.96 -3.22 -15.96
N GLY A 58 -2.96 -2.79 -14.70
CA GLY A 58 -2.55 -3.57 -13.55
C GLY A 58 -3.51 -4.66 -13.10
N GLY A 59 -3.20 -5.22 -11.95
CA GLY A 59 -4.07 -6.14 -11.21
C GLY A 59 -3.98 -5.88 -9.71
N ILE A 60 -5.05 -6.21 -8.99
CA ILE A 60 -5.12 -6.12 -7.54
C ILE A 60 -5.06 -7.53 -6.94
N LEU A 61 -4.16 -7.71 -5.97
CA LEU A 61 -4.04 -8.90 -5.14
C LEU A 61 -4.48 -8.57 -3.72
N TYR A 62 -5.39 -9.36 -3.15
CA TYR A 62 -5.68 -9.31 -1.72
C TYR A 62 -4.86 -10.37 -0.99
N TYR A 63 -4.11 -9.95 0.03
CA TYR A 63 -3.28 -10.83 0.84
C TYR A 63 -3.22 -10.34 2.28
N GLU A 64 -3.51 -11.22 3.23
CA GLU A 64 -3.40 -10.97 4.69
C GLU A 64 -4.03 -9.65 5.17
N GLY A 65 -5.24 -9.34 4.70
CA GLY A 65 -5.97 -8.15 5.15
C GLY A 65 -5.77 -6.91 4.29
N LYS A 66 -4.83 -6.94 3.33
CA LYS A 66 -4.42 -5.78 2.55
C LYS A 66 -4.56 -6.01 1.04
N TYR A 67 -4.93 -4.97 0.31
CA TYR A 67 -4.95 -4.95 -1.15
C TYR A 67 -3.63 -4.42 -1.68
N TYR A 68 -3.12 -5.03 -2.75
CA TYR A 68 -1.89 -4.64 -3.44
C TYR A 68 -2.19 -4.44 -4.91
N TRP A 69 -1.98 -3.24 -5.44
CA TRP A 69 -2.19 -2.90 -6.83
C TRP A 69 -0.85 -2.81 -7.55
N PHE A 70 -0.62 -3.76 -8.44
CA PHE A 70 0.55 -3.79 -9.33
C PHE A 70 0.16 -3.27 -10.69
N GLY A 71 0.94 -2.36 -11.27
CA GLY A 71 0.64 -1.81 -12.59
C GLY A 71 1.84 -1.19 -13.29
N GLU A 72 1.67 -0.95 -14.58
CA GLU A 72 2.66 -0.28 -15.41
C GLU A 72 2.81 1.16 -14.95
N HIS A 73 4.06 1.60 -14.75
CA HIS A 73 4.36 3.02 -14.64
C HIS A 73 4.44 3.63 -16.04
N LYS A 74 3.37 4.31 -16.47
CA LYS A 74 3.33 4.97 -17.79
C LYS A 74 4.02 6.32 -17.76
N GLY A 75 4.81 6.58 -18.81
CA GLY A 75 5.22 7.93 -19.18
C GLY A 75 4.15 8.61 -20.03
N GLU A 76 4.27 9.93 -20.22
CA GLU A 76 3.22 10.76 -20.84
C GLU A 76 2.90 10.41 -22.31
N LYS A 77 3.84 9.84 -23.07
CA LYS A 77 3.75 9.78 -24.54
C LYS A 77 4.17 8.46 -25.19
N SER A 78 4.39 7.39 -24.41
CA SER A 78 4.83 6.10 -24.99
C SER A 78 4.37 4.89 -24.19
N ASN A 79 4.24 3.76 -24.87
CA ASN A 79 4.09 2.46 -24.23
C ASN A 79 5.40 1.88 -23.70
N ALA A 80 6.54 2.44 -24.11
CA ALA A 80 7.85 2.04 -23.62
C ALA A 80 7.96 2.16 -22.09
N ALA A 81 8.49 1.12 -21.46
CA ALA A 81 8.74 1.05 -20.04
C ALA A 81 10.08 1.73 -19.70
N TRP A 82 9.98 2.90 -19.06
CA TRP A 82 11.14 3.68 -18.58
C TRP A 82 11.44 3.46 -17.08
N VAL A 83 10.45 2.91 -16.37
CA VAL A 83 10.49 2.76 -14.91
C VAL A 83 10.23 1.30 -14.52
N GLY A 84 9.11 0.73 -14.96
CA GLY A 84 8.75 -0.68 -14.70
C GLY A 84 7.37 -0.82 -14.07
N VAL A 85 7.22 -1.77 -13.15
CA VAL A 85 5.97 -2.07 -12.44
C VAL A 85 5.98 -1.45 -11.05
N THR A 86 5.02 -0.58 -10.77
CA THR A 86 4.76 -0.03 -9.42
C THR A 86 3.91 -0.97 -8.59
N CYS A 87 4.02 -0.84 -7.27
CA CYS A 87 3.16 -1.48 -6.29
C CYS A 87 2.62 -0.43 -5.32
N TYR A 88 1.30 -0.42 -5.16
CA TYR A 88 0.59 0.33 -4.15
C TYR A 88 -0.13 -0.62 -3.21
N SER A 89 -0.36 -0.21 -1.96
CA SER A 89 -1.17 -0.97 -1.03
C SER A 89 -2.32 -0.15 -0.45
N SER A 90 -3.42 -0.79 -0.07
CA SER A 90 -4.58 -0.14 0.53
C SER A 90 -5.33 -1.12 1.43
N ASP A 91 -5.98 -0.60 2.47
CA ASP A 91 -6.88 -1.37 3.33
C ASP A 91 -8.36 -1.22 2.90
N ASP A 92 -8.67 -0.25 2.02
CA ASP A 92 -10.03 0.16 1.68
C ASP A 92 -10.29 0.34 0.16
N LEU A 93 -9.31 -0.02 -0.69
CA LEU A 93 -9.33 0.15 -2.16
C LEU A 93 -9.41 1.62 -2.64
N TYR A 94 -9.25 2.59 -1.73
CA TYR A 94 -9.39 4.01 -2.03
C TYR A 94 -8.14 4.81 -1.65
N ASN A 95 -7.70 4.67 -0.40
CA ASN A 95 -6.50 5.31 0.11
C ASN A 95 -5.28 4.42 -0.21
N TRP A 96 -4.53 4.81 -1.24
CA TRP A 96 -3.39 4.04 -1.74
C TRP A 96 -2.08 4.56 -1.18
N LYS A 97 -1.28 3.67 -0.59
CA LYS A 97 0.10 3.92 -0.18
C LYS A 97 1.04 3.43 -1.27
N TYR A 98 2.02 4.24 -1.65
CA TYR A 98 3.10 3.73 -2.50
C TYR A 98 4.02 2.81 -1.70
N GLU A 99 4.27 1.60 -2.22
CA GLU A 99 5.21 0.67 -1.60
C GLU A 99 6.57 0.74 -2.29
N SER A 100 6.63 0.39 -3.58
CA SER A 100 7.90 0.31 -4.33
C SER A 100 7.69 0.13 -5.83
N LEU A 101 8.80 0.07 -6.56
CA LEU A 101 8.84 -0.62 -7.85
C LEU A 101 8.96 -2.12 -7.58
N ALA A 102 7.92 -2.88 -7.90
CA ALA A 102 7.92 -4.34 -7.79
C ALA A 102 8.82 -5.01 -8.83
N LEU A 103 8.96 -4.40 -10.01
CA LEU A 103 9.87 -4.85 -11.06
C LEU A 103 10.42 -3.62 -11.82
N PRO A 104 11.63 -3.14 -11.51
CA PRO A 104 12.27 -2.07 -12.26
C PRO A 104 12.78 -2.58 -13.62
N VAL A 105 12.79 -1.71 -14.62
CA VAL A 105 13.53 -1.98 -15.87
C VAL A 105 15.04 -1.95 -15.63
N VAL A 106 15.78 -2.65 -16.49
CA VAL A 106 17.25 -2.69 -16.42
C VAL A 106 17.83 -1.55 -17.26
N LYS A 107 18.66 -0.68 -16.67
CA LYS A 107 19.23 0.48 -17.37
C LYS A 107 20.63 0.25 -17.93
N ASP A 108 21.43 -0.56 -17.24
CA ASP A 108 22.87 -0.69 -17.51
C ASP A 108 23.26 -1.95 -18.30
N ASP A 109 22.27 -2.70 -18.80
CA ASP A 109 22.49 -3.88 -19.64
C ASP A 109 21.56 -3.88 -20.86
N PRO A 110 22.08 -3.48 -22.04
CA PRO A 110 21.33 -3.50 -23.29
C PRO A 110 20.84 -4.88 -23.74
N LYS A 111 21.37 -5.98 -23.17
CA LYS A 111 20.99 -7.35 -23.52
C LYS A 111 19.87 -7.90 -22.63
N SER A 112 19.45 -7.17 -21.60
CA SER A 112 18.33 -7.58 -20.76
C SER A 112 17.02 -7.53 -21.55
N ASP A 113 16.19 -8.56 -21.44
CA ASP A 113 14.87 -8.58 -22.08
C ASP A 113 13.97 -7.45 -21.55
N ILE A 114 14.17 -7.05 -20.28
CA ILE A 114 13.46 -5.95 -19.62
C ILE A 114 14.30 -4.67 -19.56
N VAL A 115 15.17 -4.46 -20.56
CA VAL A 115 15.94 -3.21 -20.70
C VAL A 115 15.00 -1.99 -20.80
N GLU A 116 15.44 -0.85 -20.28
CA GLU A 116 14.74 0.43 -20.42
C GLU A 116 14.38 0.71 -21.90
N GLY A 117 13.09 0.87 -22.17
CA GLY A 117 12.53 1.02 -23.50
C GLY A 117 11.89 -0.24 -24.10
N CYS A 118 11.93 -1.39 -23.41
CA CYS A 118 11.06 -2.54 -23.73
C CYS A 118 9.57 -2.19 -23.53
N ILE A 119 8.68 -3.06 -23.97
CA ILE A 119 7.25 -2.99 -23.65
C ILE A 119 6.99 -4.01 -22.55
N LEU A 120 6.60 -3.52 -21.38
CA LEU A 120 6.24 -4.32 -20.21
C LEU A 120 4.82 -3.95 -19.82
N GLU A 121 3.88 -4.84 -20.09
CA GLU A 121 2.46 -4.54 -20.00
C GLU A 121 1.67 -5.53 -19.14
N ARG A 122 0.55 -5.03 -18.61
CA ARG A 122 -0.52 -5.77 -17.95
C ARG A 122 -0.03 -6.71 -16.83
N PRO A 123 0.85 -6.27 -15.92
CA PRO A 123 1.35 -7.14 -14.86
C PRO A 123 0.21 -7.69 -13.99
N LYS A 124 0.32 -8.96 -13.61
CA LYS A 124 -0.59 -9.67 -12.70
C LYS A 124 0.25 -10.46 -11.70
N VAL A 125 -0.05 -10.30 -10.42
CA VAL A 125 0.64 -11.02 -9.33
C VAL A 125 -0.32 -11.97 -8.66
N ILE A 126 0.12 -13.21 -8.45
CA ILE A 126 -0.62 -14.23 -7.69
C ILE A 126 0.25 -14.80 -6.57
N TYR A 127 -0.37 -15.16 -5.45
CA TYR A 127 0.32 -15.84 -4.35
C TYR A 127 0.22 -17.36 -4.50
N ASN A 128 1.37 -18.04 -4.48
CA ASN A 128 1.46 -19.49 -4.48
C ASN A 128 1.59 -20.03 -3.05
N LYS A 129 0.52 -20.63 -2.52
CA LYS A 129 0.49 -21.17 -1.15
C LYS A 129 1.48 -22.31 -0.89
N LYS A 130 1.88 -23.08 -1.91
CA LYS A 130 2.80 -24.23 -1.77
C LYS A 130 4.23 -23.75 -1.60
N THR A 131 4.64 -22.77 -2.40
CA THR A 131 6.01 -22.25 -2.39
C THR A 131 6.18 -21.02 -1.49
N LYS A 132 5.07 -20.44 -1.02
CA LYS A 132 5.03 -19.19 -0.25
C LYS A 132 5.60 -17.99 -1.02
N GLN A 133 5.55 -18.05 -2.34
CA GLN A 133 6.08 -17.00 -3.22
C GLN A 133 4.96 -16.26 -3.94
N PHE A 134 5.23 -15.00 -4.28
CA PHE A 134 4.42 -14.21 -5.19
C PHE A 134 5.02 -14.32 -6.59
N VAL A 135 4.17 -14.60 -7.59
CA VAL A 135 4.60 -14.78 -8.98
C VAL A 135 3.95 -13.69 -9.81
N MET A 136 4.78 -12.92 -10.51
CA MET A 136 4.32 -11.91 -11.46
C MET A 136 4.37 -12.46 -12.89
N PHE A 137 3.26 -12.30 -13.61
CA PHE A 137 3.17 -12.52 -15.05
C PHE A 137 2.89 -11.18 -15.73
N PHE A 138 3.46 -10.96 -16.91
CA PHE A 138 3.28 -9.74 -17.69
C PHE A 138 3.49 -10.04 -19.17
N HIS A 139 2.99 -9.14 -20.02
CA HIS A 139 3.28 -9.13 -21.45
C HIS A 139 4.62 -8.42 -21.67
N LEU A 140 5.50 -9.04 -22.45
CA LEU A 140 6.82 -8.50 -22.77
C LEU A 140 7.03 -8.46 -24.28
N GLU A 141 7.34 -7.28 -24.80
CA GLU A 141 7.94 -7.14 -26.13
C GLU A 141 9.32 -6.52 -25.99
N LEU A 142 10.31 -7.12 -26.66
CA LEU A 142 11.69 -6.67 -26.60
C LEU A 142 11.83 -5.27 -27.21
N LYS A 143 12.78 -4.49 -26.68
CA LYS A 143 13.03 -3.13 -27.16
C LYS A 143 13.26 -3.10 -28.68
N GLY A 144 12.45 -2.30 -29.38
CA GLY A 144 12.54 -2.08 -30.82
C GLY A 144 11.92 -3.18 -31.70
N ILE A 145 11.24 -4.16 -31.11
CA ILE A 145 10.59 -5.28 -31.84
C ILE A 145 9.06 -5.24 -31.73
N GLY A 146 8.52 -4.43 -30.81
CA GLY A 146 7.08 -4.19 -30.63
C GLY A 146 6.51 -3.00 -31.38
#